data_AF-A0AA94L2V0-F1
#
_entry.id   AF-A0AA94L2V0-F1
#
_cell.length_a   1.000
_cell.length_b   1.000
_cell.length_c   1.000
_cell.angle_alpha   90.00
_cell.angle_beta   90.00
_cell.angle_gamma   90.00
#
_symmetry.space_group_name_H-M   'P 1'
#
loop_
_entity.id
_entity.type
_entity.pdbx_description
1 polymer ?
#
loop_
_entity_poly.entity_id
_entity_poly.type
_entity_poly.pdbx_seq_one_letter_code
_entity_poly.pdbx_strand_id
1 'polypeptide(L)' 'ESGCDETLSYYDFPVAHWRHIRTNNPLERLNREIRRRTRVVGSFPDGHAALMLVAARLRYMAGQKWGTQRYMNMNQEILA' A
#
# COMPACT_ATOMS: atom_id res chain seq x y z
N GLU A 1 -8.87 16.17 20.16
CA GLU A 1 -9.67 16.74 19.05
C GLU A 1 -8.90 16.86 17.71
N SER A 2 -7.61 16.50 17.64
CA SER A 2 -6.78 16.72 16.43
C SER A 2 -6.99 15.74 15.27
N GLY A 3 -7.58 14.56 15.50
CA GLY A 3 -7.71 13.52 14.46
C GLY A 3 -8.70 13.87 13.34
N CYS A 4 -9.62 14.80 13.59
CA CYS A 4 -10.64 15.24 12.63
C CYS A 4 -9.98 15.98 11.46
N ASP A 5 -9.16 16.99 11.79
CA ASP A 5 -8.49 17.84 10.79
C ASP A 5 -7.45 17.05 9.98
N GLU A 6 -6.70 16.14 10.62
CA GLU A 6 -5.78 15.24 9.92
C GLU A 6 -6.50 14.33 8.93
N THR A 7 -7.70 13.84 9.28
CA THR A 7 -8.49 12.95 8.41
C THR A 7 -9.08 13.70 7.21
N LEU A 8 -9.34 15.01 7.33
CA LEU A 8 -9.94 15.84 6.28
C LEU A 8 -8.90 16.54 5.40
N SER A 9 -7.61 16.47 5.73
CA SER A 9 -6.52 17.07 4.95
C SER A 9 -6.48 16.65 3.47
N TYR A 10 -7.08 15.51 3.10
CA TYR A 10 -7.13 15.08 1.69
C TYR A 10 -8.05 15.92 0.80
N TYR A 11 -8.92 16.76 1.37
CA TYR A 11 -9.79 17.65 0.60
C TYR A 11 -9.02 18.74 -0.16
N ASP A 12 -7.76 19.01 0.21
CA ASP A 12 -6.89 19.96 -0.47
C ASP A 12 -6.39 19.47 -1.85
N PHE A 13 -6.58 18.18 -2.15
CA PHE A 13 -6.21 17.57 -3.44
C PHE A 13 -7.37 17.63 -4.43
N PRO A 14 -7.13 17.48 -5.75
CA PRO A 14 -8.20 17.34 -6.74
C PRO A 14 -9.16 16.19 -6.39
N VAL A 15 -10.45 16.36 -6.72
CA VAL A 15 -11.52 15.39 -6.42
C VAL A 15 -11.21 14.00 -6.99
N ALA A 16 -10.52 13.93 -8.12
CA ALA A 16 -10.07 12.69 -8.74
C ALA A 16 -9.14 11.84 -7.83
N HIS A 17 -8.39 12.48 -6.92
CA HIS A 17 -7.47 11.79 -6.00
C HIS A 17 -8.12 11.40 -4.67
N TRP A 18 -9.23 12.00 -4.27
CA TRP A 18 -9.85 11.75 -2.96
C TRP A 18 -10.10 10.27 -2.69
N ARG A 19 -10.55 9.52 -3.71
CA ARG A 19 -10.79 8.08 -3.58
C ARG A 19 -9.51 7.28 -3.28
N HIS A 20 -8.39 7.69 -3.87
CA HIS A 20 -7.09 7.05 -3.69
C HIS A 20 -6.47 7.38 -2.34
N ILE A 21 -6.65 8.62 -1.86
CA ILE A 21 -6.06 9.08 -0.58
C ILE A 21 -6.89 8.59 0.62
N ARG A 22 -8.23 8.63 0.53
CA ARG A 22 -9.12 8.24 1.64
C ARG A 22 -9.11 6.74 1.94
N THR A 23 -8.70 5.90 0.98
CA THR A 23 -8.81 4.43 1.12
C THR A 23 -7.45 3.76 1.24
N ASN A 24 -7.35 2.78 2.14
CA ASN A 24 -6.13 2.03 2.37
C ASN A 24 -6.07 0.68 1.63
N ASN A 25 -6.95 0.49 0.63
CA ASN A 25 -7.15 -0.78 -0.07
C ASN A 25 -5.87 -1.43 -0.60
N PRO A 26 -4.91 -0.69 -1.19
CA PRO A 26 -3.64 -1.26 -1.63
C PRO A 26 -2.83 -1.87 -0.47
N LEU A 27 -2.65 -1.14 0.63
CA LEU A 27 -1.89 -1.59 1.79
C LEU A 27 -2.60 -2.75 2.52
N GLU A 28 -3.94 -2.73 2.60
CA GLU A 28 -4.69 -3.85 3.15
C GLU A 28 -4.52 -5.13 2.32
N ARG A 29 -4.57 -5.00 0.99
CA ARG A 29 -4.32 -6.13 0.07
C ARG A 29 -2.90 -6.68 0.25
N LEU A 30 -1.91 -5.79 0.38
CA LEU A 30 -0.52 -6.13 0.65
C LEU A 30 -0.37 -6.94 1.95
N ASN A 31 -0.93 -6.40 3.04
CA ASN A 31 -0.89 -7.04 4.36
C ASN A 31 -1.60 -8.40 4.37
N ARG A 32 -2.71 -8.52 3.63
CA ARG A 32 -3.42 -9.80 3.49
C ARG A 32 -2.56 -10.86 2.80
N GLU A 33 -1.83 -10.50 1.75
CA GLU A 33 -0.93 -11.42 1.05
C GLU A 33 0.26 -11.83 1.90
N ILE A 34 0.85 -10.89 2.65
CA ILE A 34 1.91 -11.19 3.62
C ILE A 34 1.40 -12.21 4.65
N ARG A 35 0.25 -11.94 5.28
CA ARG A 35 -0.38 -12.85 6.26
C ARG A 35 -0.69 -14.22 5.66
N ARG A 36 -1.15 -14.28 4.41
CA ARG A 36 -1.43 -15.55 3.73
C ARG A 36 -0.18 -16.41 3.58
N ARG A 37 0.95 -15.80 3.22
CA ARG A 37 2.22 -16.52 3.00
C ARG A 37 2.92 -16.90 4.30
N THR A 38 2.86 -16.05 5.33
CA THR A 38 3.43 -16.39 6.64
C THR A 38 2.62 -17.49 7.34
N ARG A 39 1.29 -17.53 7.15
CA ARG A 39 0.43 -18.57 7.73
C ARG A 39 0.77 -19.98 7.27
N VAL A 40 1.24 -20.16 6.03
CA VAL A 40 1.61 -21.49 5.50
C VAL A 40 2.88 -22.04 6.16
N VAL A 41 3.80 -21.18 6.57
CA VAL A 41 5.05 -21.59 7.22
C VAL A 41 4.80 -22.10 8.64
N GLY A 42 3.76 -21.60 9.32
CA GLY A 42 3.35 -22.05 10.65
C GLY A 42 4.25 -21.53 11.77
N SER A 43 5.52 -21.94 11.77
CA SER A 43 6.54 -21.49 12.73
C SER A 43 7.84 -21.19 12.02
N PHE A 44 8.39 -20.00 12.26
CA PHE A 44 9.69 -19.60 11.70
C PHE A 44 10.81 -19.98 12.69
N PRO A 45 11.98 -20.43 12.19
CA PRO A 45 13.11 -20.76 13.04
C PRO A 45 13.69 -19.54 13.75
N ASP A 46 13.60 -18.34 13.15
CA ASP A 46 13.97 -17.06 13.75
C ASP A 46 13.17 -15.88 13.15
N GLY A 47 13.28 -14.70 13.77
CA GLY A 47 12.64 -13.48 13.25
C GLY A 47 13.24 -13.00 11.92
N HIS A 48 14.49 -13.36 11.63
CA HIS A 48 15.18 -12.95 10.41
C HIS A 48 14.65 -13.70 9.17
N ALA A 49 14.33 -14.98 9.29
CA ALA A 49 13.70 -15.80 8.26
C ALA A 49 12.30 -15.28 7.92
N ALA A 50 11.54 -14.87 8.94
CA ALA A 50 10.25 -14.21 8.73
C ALA A 50 10.41 -12.90 7.94
N LEU A 51 11.36 -12.06 8.34
CA LEU A 51 11.69 -10.81 7.63
C LEU A 51 12.11 -11.08 6.18
N MET A 52 12.97 -12.06 5.95
CA MET A 52 13.44 -12.45 4.61
C MET A 52 12.30 -12.88 3.70
N LEU A 53 11.34 -13.66 4.19
CA LEU A 53 10.17 -14.07 3.42
C LEU A 53 9.31 -12.86 3.02
N VAL A 54 9.09 -11.94 3.97
CA VAL A 54 8.32 -10.72 3.71
C VAL A 54 9.06 -9.83 2.71
N ALA A 55 10.36 -9.60 2.90
CA ALA A 55 11.20 -8.79 2.02
C ALA A 55 11.26 -9.37 0.60
N ALA A 56 11.43 -10.70 0.46
CA ALA A 56 11.40 -11.38 -0.82
C ALA A 56 10.04 -11.19 -1.52
N ARG A 57 8.93 -11.24 -0.76
CA ARG A 57 7.60 -10.99 -1.31
C ARG A 57 7.43 -9.54 -1.76
N LEU A 58 7.85 -8.58 -0.95
CA LEU A 58 7.82 -7.15 -1.29
C LEU A 58 8.60 -6.87 -2.56
N ARG A 59 9.83 -7.40 -2.67
CA ARG A 59 10.67 -7.26 -3.86
C ARG A 59 10.01 -7.84 -5.11
N TYR A 60 9.38 -9.02 -5.00
CA TYR A 60 8.62 -9.59 -6.10
C TYR A 60 7.51 -8.64 -6.56
N MET A 61 6.72 -8.09 -5.63
CA MET A 61 5.60 -7.19 -5.99
C MET A 61 6.08 -5.86 -6.58
N ALA A 62 7.19 -5.32 -6.09
CA ALA A 62 7.83 -4.13 -6.64
C ALA A 62 8.32 -4.36 -8.09
N GLY A 63 8.73 -5.59 -8.44
CA GLY A 63 9.09 -5.94 -9.81
C GLY A 63 7.90 -6.16 -10.76
N GLN A 64 6.66 -6.15 -10.26
CA GLN A 64 5.45 -6.30 -11.08
C GLN A 64 4.87 -4.93 -11.45
N LYS A 65 3.74 -4.95 -12.17
CA LYS A 65 2.94 -3.77 -12.56
C LYS A 65 2.72 -2.75 -11.42
N TRP A 66 2.70 -3.21 -10.18
CA TRP A 66 2.58 -2.35 -9.00
C TRP A 66 3.76 -1.39 -8.79
N GLY A 67 5.00 -1.79 -9.07
CA GLY A 67 6.16 -0.91 -8.91
C GLY A 67 6.42 0.00 -10.11
N THR A 68 5.79 -0.27 -11.26
CA THR A 68 5.98 0.51 -12.50
C THR A 68 4.83 1.44 -12.81
N GLN A 69 3.61 1.16 -12.33
CA GLN A 69 2.45 1.99 -12.58
C GLN A 69 2.37 3.16 -11.59
N ARG A 70 2.19 4.38 -12.12
CA ARG A 70 1.85 5.55 -11.29
C ARG A 70 0.48 5.34 -10.67
N TYR A 71 0.43 5.36 -9.33
CA TYR A 71 -0.81 5.20 -8.57
C TYR A 71 -1.69 6.46 -8.63
N MET A 72 -1.06 7.64 -8.61
CA MET A 72 -1.72 8.94 -8.80
C MET A 72 -0.90 9.73 -9.83
N ASN A 73 -1.59 10.42 -10.75
CA ASN A 73 -0.94 11.26 -11.75
C ASN A 73 -1.31 12.72 -11.50
N MET A 74 -0.35 13.49 -10.97
CA MET A 74 -0.54 14.90 -10.65
C MET A 74 -0.63 15.81 -11.89
N ASN A 75 -0.24 15.31 -13.07
CA ASN A 75 -0.14 16.11 -14.29
C ASN A 75 -1.32 15.93 -15.25
N GLN A 76 -2.11 14.86 -15.10
CA GLN A 76 -3.24 14.58 -16.00
C GLN A 76 -4.49 15.42 -15.70
N GLU A 77 -4.43 16.28 -14.69
CA GLU A 77 -5.62 16.89 -14.07
C GLU A 77 -5.70 18.40 -14.23
N ILE A 78 -4.77 19.01 -14.98
CA ILE A 78 -4.87 20.42 -15.39
C ILE A 78 -5.88 20.59 -16.56
N LEU A 79 -6.37 19.50 -17.15
CA LEU A 79 -7.22 19.50 -18.35
C LEU A 79 -8.64 18.96 -18.15
N ALA A 80 -9.07 18.71 -16.91
CA ALA A 80 -10.41 18.23 -16.59
C ALA A 80 -11.22 19.28 -15.82
#